data_AF-A0A6A3GQS7-F1
#
_entry.id   AF-A0A6A3GQS7-F1
#
_cell.length_a   1.000
_cell.length_b   1.000
_cell.length_c   1.000
_cell.angle_alpha   90.00
_cell.angle_beta   90.00
_cell.angle_gamma   90.00
#
_symmetry.space_group_name_H-M   'P 1'
#
loop_
_entity.id
_entity.type
_entity.pdbx_description
1 polymer ?
#
loop_
_entity_poly.entity_id
_entity_poly.type
_entity_poly.pdbx_seq_one_letter_code
_entity_poly.pdbx_strand_id
1 'polypeptide(L)'
;LDLGDASLIVDDQVADLLVASLIQHFPEVNERYPMSPYTSRMRMCFFPLQVSMPELLGWRVELKRQASEVREEEENPSHAGSTPDTITDRTDLSLALDTPIKLTKPRVRAASKAAAATWFEWYTKTPRIWEVCDDRQYKSQSKQIVAFMKLFLPLGFSLDPTTGEYADRVMQAGNTAQKNMHEFLQARGIKRKFGSGLLKQLRALHRDGALDELITRYRESLALGQIADPAPETTKECF
;
A
#
# COMPACT_ATOMS: atom_id res chain seq x y z
N LEU A 1 10.20 35.02 9.86
CA LEU A 1 9.42 33.95 9.20
C LEU A 1 10.42 32.89 8.82
N ASP A 2 10.61 31.95 9.74
CA ASP A 2 11.61 30.89 9.62
C ASP A 2 10.86 29.59 9.34
N LEU A 3 10.95 29.11 8.10
CA LEU A 3 10.38 27.83 7.69
C LEU A 3 11.37 26.75 8.12
N GLY A 4 11.32 26.45 9.43
CA GLY A 4 12.21 25.52 10.09
C GLY A 4 12.35 24.23 9.29
N ASP A 5 13.59 23.97 8.91
CA ASP A 5 14.02 22.88 8.04
C ASP A 5 13.57 21.52 8.60
N ALA A 6 12.47 21.00 8.06
CA ALA A 6 12.03 19.63 8.28
C ALA A 6 12.74 18.65 7.34
N SER A 7 14.06 18.86 7.15
CA SER A 7 14.96 17.82 6.69
C SER A 7 14.73 16.59 7.56
N LEU A 8 14.13 15.57 6.95
CA LEU A 8 14.17 14.22 7.48
C LEU A 8 15.64 13.82 7.41
N ILE A 9 16.35 13.98 8.54
CA ILE A 9 17.71 13.46 8.73
C ILE A 9 17.59 11.93 8.76
N VAL A 10 17.39 11.37 7.58
CA VAL A 10 17.58 9.96 7.28
C VAL A 10 19.08 9.80 7.20
N ASP A 11 19.64 9.02 8.12
CA ASP A 11 21.04 8.61 8.07
C ASP A 11 21.38 8.02 6.69
N ASP A 12 22.56 8.33 6.15
CA ASP A 12 22.94 7.93 4.78
C ASP A 12 22.83 6.41 4.59
N GLN A 13 23.13 5.59 5.60
CA GLN A 13 22.99 4.13 5.53
C GLN A 13 21.52 3.70 5.44
N VAL A 14 20.62 4.43 6.10
CA VAL A 14 19.17 4.19 6.04
C VAL A 14 18.62 4.64 4.67
N ALA A 15 19.14 5.73 4.11
CA ALA A 15 18.80 6.19 2.76
C ALA A 15 19.25 5.15 1.71
N ASP A 16 20.49 4.67 1.80
CA ASP A 16 21.05 3.63 0.93
C ASP A 16 20.26 2.32 1.03
N LEU A 17 19.91 1.87 2.24
CA LEU A 17 19.11 0.66 2.44
C LEU A 17 17.71 0.79 1.82
N LEU A 18 17.08 1.96 1.92
CA LEU A 18 15.80 2.23 1.29
C LEU A 18 15.92 2.26 -0.25
N VAL A 19 16.97 2.86 -0.80
CA VAL A 19 17.26 2.87 -2.24
C VAL A 19 17.53 1.46 -2.75
N ALA A 20 18.36 0.67 -2.07
CA ALA A 20 18.63 -0.73 -2.38
C ALA A 20 17.36 -1.58 -2.38
N SER A 21 16.49 -1.42 -1.38
CA SER A 21 15.18 -2.09 -1.32
C SER A 21 14.28 -1.70 -2.51
N LEU A 22 14.21 -0.41 -2.85
CA LEU A 22 13.45 0.06 -4.01
C LEU A 22 14.01 -0.54 -5.31
N ILE A 23 15.33 -0.58 -5.50
CA ILE A 23 15.97 -1.19 -6.69
C ILE A 23 15.66 -2.70 -6.77
N GLN A 24 15.79 -3.44 -5.66
CA GLN A 24 15.57 -4.89 -5.59
C GLN A 24 14.16 -5.31 -6.02
N HIS A 25 13.15 -4.48 -5.74
CA HIS A 25 11.75 -4.77 -6.07
C HIS A 25 11.32 -4.25 -7.44
N PHE A 26 12.07 -3.35 -8.08
CA PHE A 26 11.63 -2.68 -9.31
C PHE A 26 11.36 -3.62 -10.50
N PRO A 27 12.22 -4.59 -10.85
CA PRO A 27 11.98 -5.46 -12.01
C PRO A 27 10.65 -6.21 -11.93
N GLU A 28 10.36 -6.80 -10.77
CA GLU A 28 9.16 -7.62 -10.55
C GLU A 28 7.87 -6.77 -10.58
N VAL A 29 7.90 -5.57 -10.00
CA VAL A 29 6.74 -4.68 -10.02
C VAL A 29 6.60 -3.99 -11.39
N ASN A 30 7.68 -3.75 -12.13
CA ASN A 30 7.65 -3.21 -13.49
C ASN A 30 7.06 -4.19 -14.49
N GLU A 31 7.38 -5.49 -14.37
CA GLU A 31 6.74 -6.55 -15.15
C GLU A 31 5.26 -6.71 -14.78
N ARG A 32 4.94 -6.76 -13.49
CA ARG A 32 3.59 -7.10 -13.00
C ARG A 32 2.60 -5.94 -13.00
N TYR A 33 3.09 -4.71 -12.86
CA TYR A 33 2.31 -3.48 -12.75
C TYR A 33 3.03 -2.29 -13.45
N PRO A 34 3.24 -2.34 -14.79
CA PRO A 34 3.98 -1.31 -15.52
C PRO A 34 3.39 0.11 -15.45
N MET A 35 2.11 0.25 -15.08
CA MET A 35 1.46 1.55 -14.89
C MET A 35 1.40 2.01 -13.42
N SER A 36 2.17 1.38 -12.53
CA SER A 36 2.28 1.79 -11.12
C SER A 36 3.00 3.15 -11.01
N PRO A 37 2.58 4.07 -10.11
CA PRO A 37 3.30 5.32 -9.87
C PRO A 37 4.74 5.06 -9.39
N TYR A 38 4.98 3.96 -8.66
CA TYR A 38 6.32 3.54 -8.27
C TYR A 38 7.17 3.15 -9.49
N THR A 39 6.64 2.38 -10.45
CA THR A 39 7.42 1.97 -11.64
C THR A 39 7.68 3.15 -12.56
N SER A 40 6.72 4.07 -12.69
CA SER A 40 6.90 5.32 -13.43
C SER A 40 7.98 6.21 -12.79
N ARG A 41 7.94 6.41 -11.47
CA ARG A 41 8.97 7.19 -10.74
C ARG A 41 10.35 6.54 -10.82
N MET A 42 10.45 5.22 -10.66
CA MET A 42 11.71 4.49 -10.82
C MET A 42 12.28 4.65 -12.25
N ARG A 43 11.45 4.54 -13.30
CA ARG A 43 11.90 4.84 -14.68
C ARG A 43 12.36 6.29 -14.85
N MET A 44 11.68 7.26 -14.25
CA MET A 44 12.11 8.67 -14.27
C MET A 44 13.46 8.90 -13.58
N CYS A 45 13.80 8.11 -12.55
CA CYS A 45 15.13 8.14 -11.93
C CYS A 45 16.20 7.45 -12.80
N PHE A 46 15.87 6.33 -13.46
CA PHE A 46 16.86 5.57 -14.25
C PHE A 46 17.12 6.13 -15.65
N PHE A 47 16.13 6.79 -16.28
CA PHE A 47 16.26 7.30 -17.65
C PHE A 47 17.39 8.35 -17.80
N PRO A 48 17.54 9.36 -16.92
CA PRO A 48 18.68 10.29 -16.96
C PRO A 48 20.03 9.62 -16.67
N LEU A 49 20.02 8.56 -15.86
CA LEU A 49 21.20 7.80 -15.45
C LEU A 49 21.61 6.73 -16.47
N GLN A 50 20.82 6.53 -17.54
CA GLN A 50 21.02 5.51 -18.59
C GLN A 50 21.13 4.05 -18.08
N VAL A 51 20.67 3.77 -16.86
CA VAL A 51 20.73 2.43 -16.25
C VAL A 51 19.81 1.47 -16.99
N SER A 52 20.39 0.40 -17.55
CA SER A 52 19.64 -0.60 -18.31
C SER A 52 19.02 -1.68 -17.41
N MET A 53 17.95 -2.32 -17.90
CA MET A 53 17.28 -3.42 -17.20
C MET A 53 18.22 -4.61 -16.86
N PRO A 54 19.15 -5.04 -17.73
CA PRO A 54 20.13 -6.07 -17.40
C PRO A 54 21.07 -5.70 -16.24
N GLU A 55 21.59 -4.46 -16.22
CA GLU A 55 22.45 -3.99 -15.13
C GLU A 55 21.71 -3.98 -13.79
N LEU A 56 20.46 -3.51 -13.80
CA LEU A 56 19.63 -3.45 -12.60
C LEU A 56 19.24 -4.86 -12.09
N LEU A 57 19.07 -5.83 -12.98
CA LEU A 57 18.95 -7.25 -12.60
C LEU A 57 20.25 -7.79 -11.99
N GLY A 58 21.41 -7.38 -12.51
CA GLY A 58 22.72 -7.66 -11.90
C GLY A 58 22.83 -7.11 -10.48
N TRP A 59 22.51 -5.83 -10.28
CA TRP A 59 22.49 -5.19 -8.95
C TRP A 59 21.51 -5.88 -7.99
N ARG A 60 20.35 -6.34 -8.47
CA ARG A 60 19.39 -7.12 -7.66
C ARG A 60 19.94 -8.47 -7.20
N VAL A 61 20.76 -9.14 -8.01
CA VAL A 61 21.42 -10.39 -7.62
C VAL A 61 22.51 -10.11 -6.59
N GLU A 62 23.31 -9.08 -6.83
CA GLU A 62 24.42 -8.69 -5.95
C GLU A 62 23.95 -8.20 -4.57
N LEU A 63 22.92 -7.35 -4.51
CA LEU A 63 22.29 -6.93 -3.25
C LEU A 63 21.72 -8.11 -2.46
N LYS A 64 21.17 -9.12 -3.14
CA LYS A 64 20.72 -10.36 -2.49
C LYS A 64 21.86 -11.21 -1.97
N ARG A 65 22.99 -11.26 -2.69
CA ARG A 65 24.21 -11.98 -2.28
C ARG A 65 24.80 -11.37 -1.00
N GLN A 66 24.97 -10.05 -0.98
CA GLN A 66 25.44 -9.33 0.20
C GLN A 66 24.49 -9.48 1.40
N ALA A 67 23.17 -9.43 1.17
CA ALA A 67 22.17 -9.66 2.21
C ALA A 67 22.14 -11.12 2.74
N SER A 68 22.63 -12.11 1.99
CA SER A 68 22.87 -13.47 2.50
C SER A 68 24.19 -13.59 3.26
N GLU A 69 25.27 -12.98 2.77
CA GLU A 69 26.59 -13.08 3.40
C GLU A 69 26.65 -12.40 4.77
N VAL A 70 26.03 -11.21 4.91
CA VAL A 70 25.86 -10.53 6.22
C VAL A 70 25.08 -11.39 7.22
N ARG A 71 24.29 -12.37 6.76
CA ARG A 71 23.54 -13.30 7.61
C ARG A 71 24.35 -14.53 8.01
N GLU A 72 25.37 -14.90 7.24
CA GLU A 72 26.25 -16.04 7.54
C GLU A 72 27.39 -15.66 8.51
N GLU A 73 27.76 -14.36 8.59
CA GLU A 73 28.77 -13.89 9.55
C GLU A 73 28.27 -13.78 11.02
N GLU A 74 26.96 -13.64 11.27
CA GLU A 74 26.41 -13.65 12.64
C GLU A 74 26.22 -15.06 13.25
N GLU A 75 26.24 -16.13 12.44
CA GLU A 75 26.00 -17.51 12.91
C GLU A 75 27.29 -18.34 13.06
N ASN A 76 28.30 -17.82 13.76
CA ASN A 76 29.44 -18.66 14.16
C ASN A 76 30.09 -18.29 15.50
N PRO A 77 29.70 -19.00 16.57
CA PRO A 77 30.65 -19.43 17.58
C PRO A 77 30.71 -20.96 17.62
N SER A 78 31.83 -21.50 17.15
CA SER A 78 32.26 -22.89 17.31
C SER A 78 32.01 -23.46 18.73
N HIS A 79 31.51 -24.70 18.85
CA HIS A 79 32.17 -25.79 19.60
C HIS A 79 31.49 -27.18 19.42
N ALA A 80 32.31 -28.13 18.96
CA ALA A 80 32.30 -29.61 19.11
C ALA A 80 31.04 -30.40 19.56
N GLY A 81 30.79 -31.55 18.88
CA GLY A 81 30.36 -32.78 19.57
C GLY A 81 29.41 -33.74 18.83
N SER A 82 29.97 -34.75 18.15
CA SER A 82 29.45 -36.12 17.90
C SER A 82 27.97 -36.39 17.50
N THR A 83 27.81 -37.06 16.36
CA THR A 83 26.74 -38.05 16.10
C THR A 83 27.05 -39.38 16.85
N PRO A 84 26.12 -40.36 17.02
CA PRO A 84 25.61 -41.17 15.89
C PRO A 84 24.11 -41.58 15.93
N ASP A 85 23.58 -41.69 14.72
CA ASP A 85 22.68 -42.72 14.13
C ASP A 85 21.90 -43.71 15.03
N THR A 86 20.65 -44.03 14.62
CA THR A 86 20.28 -45.36 14.04
C THR A 86 18.78 -45.51 13.70
N ILE A 87 18.50 -45.63 12.40
CA ILE A 87 17.63 -46.59 11.67
C ILE A 87 16.29 -47.06 12.30
N THR A 88 15.19 -46.95 11.53
CA THR A 88 14.15 -47.98 11.20
C THR A 88 12.89 -47.27 10.65
N ASP A 89 12.19 -47.64 9.56
CA ASP A 89 12.41 -48.56 8.40
C ASP A 89 11.22 -48.42 7.39
N ARG A 90 11.26 -49.10 6.24
CA ARG A 90 10.18 -49.49 5.28
C ARG A 90 9.64 -48.54 4.20
N THR A 91 10.19 -48.77 3.01
CA THR A 91 9.57 -48.77 1.66
C THR A 91 8.21 -49.50 1.62
N ASP A 92 7.22 -48.99 0.88
CA ASP A 92 6.85 -49.47 -0.47
C ASP A 92 5.58 -48.79 -1.05
N LEU A 93 5.33 -49.03 -2.34
CA LEU A 93 4.10 -48.79 -3.11
C LEU A 93 3.76 -47.35 -3.55
N SER A 94 4.53 -46.88 -4.54
CA SER A 94 4.05 -45.89 -5.50
C SER A 94 3.38 -46.59 -6.69
N LEU A 95 2.06 -46.43 -6.87
CA LEU A 95 1.38 -46.16 -8.16
C LEU A 95 -0.16 -46.17 -7.97
N ALA A 96 -0.77 -44.98 -8.01
CA ALA A 96 -2.16 -44.79 -8.46
C ALA A 96 -2.36 -43.32 -8.86
N LEU A 97 -2.42 -43.08 -10.17
CA LEU A 97 -2.79 -41.78 -10.75
C LEU A 97 -4.30 -41.55 -10.64
N ASP A 98 -4.72 -40.31 -10.92
CA ASP A 98 -6.10 -39.85 -11.05
C ASP A 98 -7.00 -39.80 -9.80
N THR A 99 -6.83 -38.73 -9.03
CA THR A 99 -7.99 -37.89 -8.67
C THR A 99 -7.66 -36.41 -8.90
N PRO A 100 -8.55 -35.63 -9.54
CA PRO A 100 -8.29 -34.21 -9.80
C PRO A 100 -8.35 -33.43 -8.49
N ILE A 101 -7.18 -33.10 -7.95
CA ILE A 101 -7.05 -32.14 -6.84
C ILE A 101 -7.69 -30.82 -7.29
N LYS A 102 -8.87 -30.52 -6.74
CA LYS A 102 -9.43 -29.17 -6.81
C LYS A 102 -8.42 -28.23 -6.19
N LEU A 103 -7.68 -27.51 -7.04
CA LEU A 103 -6.73 -26.50 -6.63
C LEU A 103 -7.51 -25.35 -5.98
N THR A 104 -7.82 -25.51 -4.69
CA THR A 104 -8.31 -24.46 -3.81
C THR A 104 -7.18 -23.45 -3.70
N LYS A 105 -7.15 -22.51 -4.64
CA LYS A 105 -6.22 -21.38 -4.70
C LYS A 105 -6.03 -20.89 -3.28
N PRO A 106 -4.80 -20.91 -2.72
CA PRO A 106 -4.56 -20.30 -1.43
C PRO A 106 -5.10 -18.88 -1.53
N ARG A 107 -6.15 -18.58 -0.75
CA ARG A 107 -6.73 -17.24 -0.71
C ARG A 107 -5.73 -16.40 0.07
N VAL A 108 -4.66 -16.00 -0.61
CA VAL A 108 -3.65 -15.07 -0.13
C VAL A 108 -4.46 -13.92 0.45
N ARG A 109 -4.42 -13.80 1.79
CA ARG A 109 -5.10 -12.71 2.48
C ARG A 109 -4.34 -11.47 2.04
N ALA A 110 -4.88 -10.79 1.03
CA ALA A 110 -4.28 -9.59 0.48
C ALA A 110 -3.92 -8.68 1.66
N ALA A 111 -2.64 -8.29 1.73
CA ALA A 111 -2.15 -7.42 2.80
C ALA A 111 -3.11 -6.24 2.91
N SER A 112 -3.62 -5.98 4.11
CA SER A 112 -4.75 -5.05 4.28
C SER A 112 -4.35 -3.68 3.78
N LYS A 113 -4.90 -3.28 2.63
CA LYS A 113 -4.42 -2.13 1.87
C LYS A 113 -4.55 -0.86 2.70
N ALA A 114 -3.51 -0.03 2.65
CA ALA A 114 -3.49 1.27 3.30
C ALA A 114 -4.65 2.15 2.76
N ALA A 115 -5.17 3.05 3.59
CA ALA A 115 -6.30 3.90 3.21
C ALA A 115 -5.92 4.80 2.01
N ALA A 116 -4.74 5.43 2.06
CA ALA A 116 -4.17 6.21 0.95
C ALA A 116 -4.01 5.40 -0.34
N ALA A 117 -3.63 4.12 -0.25
CA ALA A 117 -3.51 3.26 -1.43
C ALA A 117 -4.88 2.83 -1.98
N THR A 118 -5.91 2.75 -1.13
CA THR A 118 -7.30 2.50 -1.53
C THR A 118 -7.89 3.75 -2.22
N TRP A 119 -7.64 4.94 -1.67
CA TRP A 119 -7.94 6.23 -2.28
C TRP A 119 -7.27 6.40 -3.64
N PHE A 120 -5.96 6.14 -3.72
CA PHE A 120 -5.23 6.25 -4.97
C PHE A 120 -5.79 5.31 -6.04
N GLU A 121 -6.05 4.03 -5.72
CA GLU A 121 -6.62 3.11 -6.70
C GLU A 121 -8.06 3.50 -7.10
N TRP A 122 -8.87 3.97 -6.15
CA TRP A 122 -10.23 4.43 -6.42
C TRP A 122 -10.25 5.49 -7.53
N TYR A 123 -9.39 6.51 -7.41
CA TYR A 123 -9.33 7.62 -8.34
C TYR A 123 -8.48 7.39 -9.60
N THR A 124 -7.41 6.57 -9.55
CA THR A 124 -6.48 6.44 -10.69
C THR A 124 -6.67 5.21 -11.58
N LYS A 125 -7.38 4.17 -11.11
CA LYS A 125 -7.55 2.93 -11.90
C LYS A 125 -8.30 3.19 -13.21
N THR A 126 -7.91 2.48 -14.25
CA THR A 126 -8.56 2.50 -15.57
C THR A 126 -8.93 1.06 -15.95
N PRO A 127 -10.23 0.73 -16.16
CA PRO A 127 -11.42 1.53 -15.84
C PRO A 127 -11.54 1.86 -14.33
N ARG A 128 -12.35 2.86 -13.95
CA ARG A 128 -12.48 3.28 -12.55
C ARG A 128 -13.17 2.20 -11.72
N ILE A 129 -12.85 2.13 -10.42
CA ILE A 129 -13.46 1.12 -9.51
C ILE A 129 -14.99 1.30 -9.43
N TRP A 130 -15.49 2.54 -9.54
CA TRP A 130 -16.93 2.82 -9.56
C TRP A 130 -17.62 2.43 -10.88
N GLU A 131 -16.88 2.35 -12.00
CA GLU A 131 -17.37 1.87 -13.29
C GLU A 131 -17.34 0.33 -13.34
N VAL A 132 -16.15 -0.26 -13.28
CA VAL A 132 -15.92 -1.70 -13.50
C VAL A 132 -15.15 -2.30 -12.32
N CYS A 133 -15.82 -3.17 -11.56
CA CYS A 133 -15.19 -3.98 -10.53
C CYS A 133 -16.07 -5.20 -10.21
N ASP A 134 -15.56 -6.40 -10.50
CA ASP A 134 -16.30 -7.66 -10.30
C ASP A 134 -16.45 -8.01 -8.82
N ASP A 135 -15.46 -7.66 -7.99
CA ASP A 135 -15.54 -7.82 -6.53
C ASP A 135 -16.39 -6.70 -5.91
N ARG A 136 -17.70 -6.98 -5.82
CA ARG A 136 -18.69 -6.11 -5.15
C ARG A 136 -18.32 -5.82 -3.68
N GLN A 137 -17.68 -6.75 -2.98
CA GLN A 137 -17.28 -6.57 -1.58
C GLN A 137 -16.08 -5.61 -1.48
N TYR A 138 -15.11 -5.74 -2.38
CA TYR A 138 -14.01 -4.78 -2.52
C TYR A 138 -14.53 -3.39 -2.88
N LYS A 139 -15.34 -3.28 -3.94
CA LYS A 139 -15.95 -2.01 -4.37
C LYS A 139 -16.69 -1.30 -3.22
N SER A 140 -17.49 -2.02 -2.45
CA SER A 140 -18.23 -1.47 -1.29
C SER A 140 -17.31 -1.01 -0.16
N GLN A 141 -16.28 -1.81 0.19
CA GLN A 141 -15.31 -1.41 1.22
C GLN A 141 -14.46 -0.22 0.79
N SER A 142 -13.95 -0.21 -0.45
CA SER A 142 -13.17 0.90 -1.00
C SER A 142 -13.99 2.19 -1.05
N LYS A 143 -15.27 2.10 -1.47
CA LYS A 143 -16.22 3.23 -1.43
C LYS A 143 -16.34 3.82 -0.02
N GLN A 144 -16.56 2.97 1.00
CA GLN A 144 -16.68 3.43 2.38
C GLN A 144 -15.37 4.01 2.93
N ILE A 145 -14.21 3.40 2.65
CA ILE A 145 -12.90 3.93 3.07
C ILE A 145 -12.69 5.31 2.46
N VAL A 146 -12.93 5.46 1.16
CA VAL A 146 -12.77 6.73 0.45
C VAL A 146 -13.76 7.78 0.94
N ALA A 147 -15.02 7.43 1.18
CA ALA A 147 -15.99 8.33 1.80
C ALA A 147 -15.45 8.85 3.14
N PHE A 148 -15.11 7.97 4.10
CA PHE A 148 -14.56 8.40 5.39
C PHE A 148 -13.29 9.23 5.26
N MET A 149 -12.40 8.95 4.30
CA MET A 149 -11.20 9.75 4.06
C MET A 149 -11.50 11.21 3.67
N LYS A 150 -12.60 11.49 2.94
CA LYS A 150 -12.98 12.86 2.56
C LYS A 150 -13.22 13.76 3.79
N LEU A 151 -13.74 13.19 4.88
CA LEU A 151 -13.98 13.90 6.14
C LEU A 151 -12.70 14.43 6.80
N PHE A 152 -11.54 13.86 6.46
CA PHE A 152 -10.24 14.23 7.03
C PHE A 152 -9.47 15.23 6.16
N LEU A 153 -10.14 15.88 5.21
CA LEU A 153 -9.62 16.95 4.35
C LEU A 153 -10.32 18.28 4.70
N PRO A 154 -9.88 18.99 5.77
CA PRO A 154 -10.60 20.15 6.33
C PRO A 154 -10.62 21.39 5.43
N LEU A 155 -9.86 21.39 4.33
CA LEU A 155 -9.81 22.47 3.34
C LEU A 155 -10.45 22.05 2.00
N GLY A 156 -11.19 20.93 1.98
CA GLY A 156 -11.67 20.31 0.75
C GLY A 156 -10.56 19.65 -0.08
N PHE A 157 -10.85 19.40 -1.35
CA PHE A 157 -9.91 18.85 -2.34
C PHE A 157 -10.43 19.06 -3.77
N SER A 158 -9.53 19.27 -4.73
CA SER A 158 -9.88 19.33 -6.15
C SER A 158 -9.09 18.29 -6.94
N LEU A 159 -9.79 17.42 -7.67
CA LEU A 159 -9.24 16.32 -8.43
C LEU A 159 -9.79 16.35 -9.87
N ASP A 160 -9.06 17.00 -10.77
CA ASP A 160 -9.41 17.10 -12.20
C ASP A 160 -8.66 16.05 -13.04
N PRO A 161 -9.36 15.02 -13.58
CA PRO A 161 -8.75 13.96 -14.40
C PRO A 161 -8.12 14.44 -15.72
N THR A 162 -8.38 15.67 -16.16
CA THR A 162 -7.81 16.23 -17.40
C THR A 162 -6.40 16.81 -17.20
N THR A 163 -5.98 17.03 -15.95
CA THR A 163 -4.69 17.62 -15.61
C THR A 163 -3.56 16.58 -15.58
N GLY A 164 -2.37 16.94 -16.06
CA GLY A 164 -1.18 16.08 -15.94
C GLY A 164 -0.82 15.74 -14.48
N GLU A 165 -1.07 16.69 -13.58
CA GLU A 165 -0.86 16.58 -12.13
C GLU A 165 -1.90 15.70 -11.41
N TYR A 166 -2.89 15.13 -12.10
CA TYR A 166 -4.01 14.41 -11.48
C TYR A 166 -3.55 13.32 -10.51
N ALA A 167 -2.60 12.48 -10.91
CA ALA A 167 -2.11 11.38 -10.09
C ALA A 167 -1.43 11.88 -8.80
N ASP A 168 -0.65 12.97 -8.88
CA ASP A 168 0.05 13.55 -7.74
C ASP A 168 -0.91 14.30 -6.81
N ARG A 169 -1.93 14.99 -7.35
CA ARG A 169 -3.03 15.57 -6.56
C ARG A 169 -3.83 14.50 -5.81
N VAL A 170 -4.19 13.40 -6.49
CA VAL A 170 -4.85 12.24 -5.87
C VAL A 170 -3.99 11.67 -4.75
N MET A 171 -2.68 11.48 -4.98
CA MET A 171 -1.76 10.92 -4.00
C MET A 171 -1.57 11.86 -2.79
N GLN A 172 -1.40 13.16 -3.02
CA GLN A 172 -1.26 14.16 -1.97
C GLN A 172 -2.52 14.20 -1.09
N ALA A 173 -3.70 14.29 -1.69
CA ALA A 173 -4.97 14.28 -0.96
C ALA A 173 -5.15 12.97 -0.16
N GLY A 174 -4.87 11.81 -0.76
CA GLY A 174 -4.97 10.52 -0.10
C GLY A 174 -4.02 10.35 1.08
N ASN A 175 -2.77 10.85 0.95
CA ASN A 175 -1.78 10.82 2.02
C ASN A 175 -2.16 11.76 3.18
N THR A 176 -2.57 13.00 2.88
CA THR A 176 -3.05 13.97 3.87
C THR A 176 -4.27 13.45 4.62
N ALA A 177 -5.27 12.94 3.91
CA ALA A 177 -6.46 12.33 4.51
C ALA A 177 -6.11 11.15 5.43
N GLN A 178 -5.18 10.27 5.01
CA GLN A 178 -4.74 9.15 5.84
C GLN A 178 -3.96 9.61 7.08
N LYS A 179 -3.10 10.64 6.96
CA LYS A 179 -2.36 11.22 8.09
C LYS A 179 -3.35 11.78 9.13
N ASN A 180 -4.22 12.69 8.70
CA ASN A 180 -5.21 13.34 9.55
C ASN A 180 -6.17 12.32 10.21
N MET A 181 -6.59 11.28 9.47
CA MET A 181 -7.36 10.16 10.01
C MET A 181 -6.59 9.39 11.09
N HIS A 182 -5.31 9.07 10.87
CA HIS A 182 -4.50 8.37 11.87
C HIS A 182 -4.29 9.20 13.13
N GLU A 183 -4.04 10.50 13.02
CA GLU A 183 -3.90 11.43 14.15
C GLU A 183 -5.22 11.49 14.96
N PHE A 184 -6.35 11.62 14.29
CA PHE A 184 -7.68 11.62 14.90
C PHE A 184 -8.01 10.31 15.65
N LEU A 185 -7.58 9.16 15.11
CA LEU A 185 -7.73 7.85 15.75
C LEU A 185 -6.76 7.70 16.94
N GLN A 186 -5.51 8.13 16.78
CA GLN A 186 -4.49 8.08 17.83
C GLN A 186 -4.87 8.92 19.04
N ALA A 187 -5.44 10.12 18.83
CA ALA A 187 -5.99 10.98 19.89
C ALA A 187 -7.12 10.30 20.71
N ARG A 188 -7.71 9.21 20.22
CA ARG A 188 -8.74 8.39 20.88
C ARG A 188 -8.19 7.06 21.41
N GLY A 189 -6.87 6.90 21.49
CA GLY A 189 -6.21 5.66 21.94
C GLY A 189 -6.30 4.49 20.95
N ILE A 190 -6.77 4.72 19.72
CA ILE A 190 -6.99 3.67 18.73
C ILE A 190 -5.67 3.36 18.01
N LYS A 191 -5.13 2.17 18.23
CA LYS A 191 -3.96 1.65 17.47
C LYS A 191 -4.25 1.57 15.97
N ARG A 192 -3.27 1.90 15.12
CA ARG A 192 -3.36 1.90 13.64
C ARG A 192 -4.04 0.63 13.11
N LYS A 193 -5.00 0.80 12.19
CA LYS A 193 -5.78 -0.26 11.52
C LYS A 193 -5.76 -0.07 10.01
N PHE A 194 -6.06 -1.13 9.27
CA PHE A 194 -6.15 -1.14 7.82
C PHE A 194 -7.42 -1.87 7.35
N GLY A 195 -7.84 -1.65 6.10
CA GLY A 195 -8.94 -2.36 5.45
C GLY A 195 -10.23 -2.48 6.29
N SER A 196 -10.73 -3.70 6.43
CA SER A 196 -11.97 -4.00 7.17
C SER A 196 -11.92 -3.64 8.66
N GLY A 197 -10.74 -3.71 9.29
CA GLY A 197 -10.53 -3.32 10.68
C GLY A 197 -10.66 -1.81 10.89
N LEU A 198 -10.14 -1.02 9.93
CA LEU A 198 -10.31 0.43 9.90
C LEU A 198 -11.79 0.80 9.71
N LEU A 199 -12.47 0.16 8.76
CA LEU A 199 -13.92 0.36 8.53
C LEU A 199 -14.78 -0.02 9.73
N LYS A 200 -14.41 -1.04 10.52
CA LYS A 200 -15.14 -1.38 11.75
C LYS A 200 -15.06 -0.24 12.76
N GLN A 201 -13.89 0.39 12.89
CA GLN A 201 -13.68 1.48 13.83
C GLN A 201 -14.36 2.78 13.39
N LEU A 202 -14.24 3.16 12.11
CA LEU A 202 -14.88 4.36 11.57
C LEU A 202 -16.42 4.30 11.68
N ARG A 203 -17.02 3.11 11.45
CA ARG A 203 -18.47 2.88 11.69
C ARG A 203 -18.87 2.78 13.16
N ALA A 204 -17.93 2.61 14.09
CA ALA A 204 -18.22 2.80 15.51
C ALA A 204 -18.28 4.31 15.80
N LEU A 205 -17.21 5.03 15.45
CA LEU A 205 -17.11 6.48 15.62
C LEU A 205 -18.25 7.26 14.97
N HIS A 206 -18.78 6.82 13.83
CA HIS A 206 -19.98 7.44 13.23
C HIS A 206 -21.24 7.22 14.10
N ARG A 207 -21.50 5.99 14.56
CA ARG A 207 -22.67 5.69 15.41
C ARG A 207 -22.60 6.36 16.78
N ASP A 208 -21.39 6.62 17.27
CA ASP A 208 -21.13 7.30 18.54
C ASP A 208 -21.12 8.84 18.39
N GLY A 209 -21.49 9.40 17.23
CA GLY A 209 -21.52 10.84 16.93
C GLY A 209 -20.14 11.52 16.81
N ALA A 210 -19.05 10.76 16.98
CA ALA A 210 -17.70 11.29 17.05
C ALA A 210 -17.17 11.85 15.71
N LEU A 211 -17.88 11.63 14.60
CA LEU A 211 -17.55 12.16 13.27
C LEU A 211 -18.44 13.34 12.84
N ASP A 212 -19.45 13.72 13.62
CA ASP A 212 -20.52 14.64 13.19
C ASP A 212 -20.00 16.05 12.85
N GLU A 213 -19.00 16.53 13.60
CA GLU A 213 -18.33 17.79 13.30
C GLU A 213 -17.55 17.74 11.97
N LEU A 214 -16.91 16.62 11.66
CA LEU A 214 -16.22 16.43 10.38
C LEU A 214 -17.20 16.30 9.22
N ILE A 215 -18.34 15.64 9.43
CA ILE A 215 -19.45 15.54 8.46
C ILE A 215 -20.05 16.93 8.19
N THR A 216 -20.19 17.76 9.23
CA THR A 216 -20.68 19.14 9.11
C THR A 216 -19.72 20.00 8.28
N ARG A 217 -18.43 20.02 8.64
CA ARG A 217 -17.39 20.74 7.87
C ARG A 217 -17.25 20.27 6.43
N TYR A 218 -17.42 18.97 6.18
CA TYR A 218 -17.43 18.41 4.82
C TYR A 218 -18.62 18.92 3.99
N ARG A 219 -19.82 19.01 4.60
CA ARG A 219 -21.00 19.61 3.95
C ARG A 219 -20.83 21.10 3.68
N GLU A 220 -20.21 21.84 4.60
CA GLU A 220 -19.86 23.26 4.40
C GLU A 220 -18.87 23.43 3.23
N SER A 221 -17.81 22.62 3.18
CA SER A 221 -16.83 22.63 2.08
C SER A 221 -17.45 22.27 0.72
N LEU A 222 -18.45 21.38 0.70
CA LEU A 222 -19.25 21.09 -0.50
C LEU A 222 -20.07 22.31 -0.94
N ALA A 223 -20.78 22.96 0.00
CA ALA A 223 -21.60 24.14 -0.28
C ALA A 223 -20.78 25.34 -0.75
N LEU A 224 -19.54 25.47 -0.26
CA LEU A 224 -18.56 26.49 -0.68
C LEU A 224 -17.83 26.17 -2.00
N GLY A 225 -18.11 25.02 -2.64
CA GLY A 225 -17.45 24.62 -3.88
C GLY A 225 -15.96 24.25 -3.74
N GLN A 226 -15.49 23.99 -2.52
CA GLN A 226 -14.09 23.63 -2.23
C GLN A 226 -13.77 22.16 -2.53
N ILE A 227 -14.77 21.38 -2.94
CA ILE A 227 -14.64 19.96 -3.26
C ILE A 227 -15.03 19.72 -4.73
N ALA A 228 -14.03 19.39 -5.55
CA ALA A 228 -14.23 18.89 -6.91
C ALA A 228 -13.84 17.40 -6.95
N ASP A 229 -14.87 16.55 -6.88
CA ASP A 229 -14.74 15.10 -6.79
C ASP A 229 -15.27 14.42 -8.08
N PRO A 230 -14.40 13.76 -8.88
CA PRO A 230 -14.77 13.14 -10.15
C PRO A 230 -15.47 11.79 -9.99
N ALA A 231 -15.59 11.26 -8.77
CA ALA A 231 -16.42 10.09 -8.51
C ALA A 231 -17.92 10.50 -8.60
N PRO A 232 -18.83 9.62 -9.08
CA PRO A 232 -20.24 9.95 -9.21
C PRO A 232 -20.91 10.15 -7.85
N GLU A 233 -21.95 11.00 -7.79
CA GLU A 233 -22.64 11.40 -6.55
C GLU A 233 -23.17 10.21 -5.73
N THR A 234 -23.60 9.15 -6.42
CA THR A 234 -24.01 7.84 -5.86
C THR A 234 -22.92 7.13 -5.03
N THR A 235 -21.70 7.68 -5.01
CA THR A 235 -20.57 7.22 -4.20
C THR A 235 -20.11 8.17 -3.11
N LYS A 236 -20.72 9.36 -2.98
CA LYS A 236 -20.30 10.41 -2.04
C LYS A 236 -21.07 10.38 -0.71
N GLU A 237 -22.34 10.00 -0.73
CA GLU A 237 -23.21 9.92 0.45
C GLU A 237 -23.19 8.52 1.09
N CYS A 238 -22.13 8.17 1.81
CA CYS A 238 -21.94 6.82 2.37
C CYS A 238 -21.48 6.79 3.84
N PHE A 239 -21.91 7.80 4.61
CA PHE A 239 -21.66 7.92 6.04
C PHE A 239 -22.82 7.32 6.83
#